data_AF-A0A3S4FYP9-F1
#
_entry.id   AF-A0A3S4FYP9-F1
#
_cell.length_a   1.000
_cell.length_b   1.000
_cell.length_c   1.000
_cell.angle_alpha   90.00
_cell.angle_beta   90.00
_cell.angle_gamma   90.00
#
_symmetry.space_group_name_H-M   'P 1'
#
loop_
_entity.id
_entity.type
_entity.pdbx_description
1 polymer ?
#
loop_
_entity_poly.entity_id
_entity_poly.type
_entity_poly.pdbx_seq_one_letter_code
_entity_poly.pdbx_strand_id
1 'polypeptide(L)' 'MHPTERGKVTTAAGLVIAARVMVTKRGNRIGICTLDDRSGRLEVMLFTDALDKYQQLLEKDRILIVSGQVSFDDFSGGLK' A
#
# COMPACT_ATOMS: atom_id res chain seq x y z
N MET A 1 -7.83 3.46 -11.38
CA MET A 1 -6.38 3.21 -11.58
C MET A 1 -6.26 1.95 -12.43
N HIS A 2 -5.42 1.93 -13.47
CA HIS A 2 -5.20 0.75 -14.31
C HIS A 2 -3.92 0.03 -13.87
N PRO A 3 -3.79 -1.28 -14.10
CA PRO A 3 -2.54 -1.99 -13.84
C PRO A 3 -1.40 -1.34 -14.62
N THR A 4 -0.24 -1.24 -14.00
CA THR A 4 0.96 -0.77 -14.70
C THR A 4 1.58 -1.91 -15.49
N GLU A 5 2.10 -1.60 -16.68
CA GLU A 5 3.05 -2.50 -17.37
C GLU A 5 4.24 -2.83 -16.46
N ARG A 6 4.87 -3.98 -16.68
CA ARG A 6 6.02 -4.41 -15.88
C ARG A 6 7.13 -3.35 -15.94
N GLY A 7 7.52 -2.82 -14.78
CA GLY A 7 8.54 -1.78 -14.66
C GLY A 7 8.01 -0.34 -14.78
N LYS A 8 6.72 -0.14 -15.11
CA LYS A 8 6.09 1.19 -15.10
C LYS A 8 5.68 1.54 -13.67
N VAL A 9 6.09 2.73 -13.23
CA VAL A 9 5.75 3.28 -11.92
C VAL A 9 4.59 4.26 -12.10
N THR A 10 3.64 4.25 -11.18
CA THR A 10 2.59 5.27 -11.06
C THR A 10 2.68 5.93 -9.69
N THR A 11 2.33 7.20 -9.64
CA THR A 11 2.27 7.98 -8.40
C THR A 11 0.81 8.21 -8.01
N ALA A 12 0.50 8.05 -6.72
CA ALA A 12 -0.78 8.39 -6.13
C ALA A 12 -0.57 9.26 -4.89
N ALA A 13 -1.57 10.05 -4.54
CA ALA A 13 -1.57 10.84 -3.32
C ALA A 13 -2.93 10.71 -2.61
N GLY A 14 -2.93 10.61 -1.29
CA GLY A 14 -4.18 10.49 -0.54
C GLY A 14 -4.00 10.57 0.97
N LEU A 15 -5.11 10.70 1.68
CA LEU A 15 -5.19 10.67 3.13
C LEU A 15 -5.08 9.22 3.62
N VAL A 16 -4.19 8.94 4.57
CA VAL A 16 -4.11 7.65 5.23
C VAL A 16 -5.32 7.49 6.17
N ILE A 17 -6.23 6.59 5.81
CA ILE A 17 -7.42 6.28 6.62
C ILE A 17 -7.24 5.03 7.47
N ALA A 18 -6.28 4.17 7.11
CA ALA A 18 -5.88 2.99 7.87
C ALA A 18 -4.41 2.66 7.61
N ALA A 19 -3.71 2.18 8.63
CA ALA A 19 -2.33 1.72 8.53
C ALA A 19 -2.10 0.57 9.52
N ARG A 20 -1.37 -0.46 9.09
CA ARG A 20 -0.96 -1.59 9.93
C ARG A 20 0.36 -2.18 9.45
N VAL A 21 1.11 -2.77 10.36
CA VAL A 21 2.25 -3.63 10.03
C VAL A 21 1.89 -5.05 10.41
N MET A 22 2.18 -6.00 9.53
CA MET A 22 1.96 -7.43 9.79
C MET A 22 3.21 -8.23 9.46
N VAL A 23 3.31 -9.41 10.09
CA VAL A 23 4.37 -10.39 9.82
C VAL A 23 3.79 -11.47 8.90
N THR A 24 4.44 -11.68 7.77
CA THR A 24 4.08 -12.73 6.80
C THR A 24 4.40 -14.12 7.35
N LYS A 25 3.87 -15.18 6.72
CA LYS A 25 4.19 -16.58 7.08
C LYS A 25 5.69 -16.90 7.03
N ARG A 26 6.46 -16.15 6.25
CA ARG A 26 7.92 -16.31 6.10
C ARG A 26 8.73 -15.46 7.11
N GLY A 27 8.08 -14.78 8.05
CA GLY A 27 8.73 -13.94 9.06
C GLY A 27 9.04 -12.50 8.62
N ASN A 28 8.89 -12.17 7.33
CA ASN A 28 9.09 -10.81 6.83
C ASN A 28 7.98 -9.87 7.28
N ARG A 29 8.33 -8.62 7.60
CA ARG A 29 7.37 -7.57 7.94
C ARG A 29 6.91 -6.85 6.67
N ILE A 30 5.61 -6.58 6.58
CA ILE A 30 5.03 -5.74 5.53
C ILE A 30 4.15 -4.66 6.15
N GLY A 31 4.23 -3.45 5.60
CA GLY A 31 3.34 -2.35 5.93
C GLY A 31 2.19 -2.31 4.94
N ILE A 32 0.99 -2.08 5.44
CA ILE A 32 -0.19 -1.85 4.61
C ILE A 32 -0.83 -0.55 5.07
N CYS A 33 -1.04 0.40 4.15
CA CYS A 33 -1.90 1.54 4.39
C CYS A 33 -2.97 1.68 3.30
N THR A 34 -4.10 2.24 3.69
CA THR A 34 -5.18 2.61 2.78
C THR A 34 -5.16 4.12 2.60
N LEU A 35 -4.99 4.56 1.36
CA LEU A 35 -5.08 5.97 0.95
C LEU A 35 -6.47 6.26 0.38
N ASP A 36 -7.02 7.42 0.73
CA ASP A 36 -8.27 7.94 0.18
C ASP A 36 -8.01 9.33 -0.45
N ASP A 37 -8.33 9.47 -1.73
CA ASP A 37 -8.14 10.71 -2.49
C ASP A 37 -9.47 11.40 -2.84
N ARG A 38 -10.57 10.98 -2.19
CA ARG A 38 -11.97 11.31 -2.47
C ARG A 38 -12.55 10.79 -3.79
N SER A 39 -11.74 10.24 -4.69
CA SER A 39 -12.23 9.55 -5.89
C SER A 39 -12.35 8.04 -5.66
N GLY A 40 -11.54 7.50 -4.76
CA GLY A 40 -11.58 6.11 -4.35
C GLY A 40 -10.57 5.80 -3.26
N ARG A 41 -10.39 4.51 -3.00
CA ARG A 41 -9.42 3.99 -2.04
C ARG A 41 -8.37 3.15 -2.72
N LEU A 42 -7.12 3.30 -2.30
CA LEU A 42 -5.98 2.53 -2.77
C LEU A 42 -5.32 1.84 -1.58
N GLU A 43 -5.07 0.54 -1.69
CA GLU A 43 -4.22 -0.18 -0.74
C GLU A 43 -2.75 -0.11 -1.21
N VAL A 44 -1.89 0.36 -0.33
CA VAL A 44 -0.45 0.47 -0.56
C VAL A 44 0.25 -0.52 0.34
N MET A 45 1.05 -1.39 -0.27
CA MET A 45 1.86 -2.37 0.43
C MET A 45 3.34 -1.98 0.36
N LEU A 46 3.99 -1.88 1.51
CA LEU A 46 5.43 -1.68 1.64
C LEU A 46 6.08 -3.00 2.07
N PHE A 47 6.96 -3.53 1.22
CA PHE A 47 7.83 -4.66 1.57
C PHE A 47 8.94 -4.23 2.53
N THR A 48 9.60 -5.20 3.16
CA THR A 48 10.59 -5.03 4.24
C THR A 48 11.49 -3.79 4.06
N ASP A 49 12.23 -3.70 2.95
CA ASP A 49 13.18 -2.60 2.72
C ASP A 49 12.53 -1.21 2.69
N ALA A 50 11.33 -1.11 2.13
CA ALA A 50 10.57 0.13 2.07
C ALA A 50 9.91 0.42 3.43
N LEU A 51 9.40 -0.61 4.10
CA LEU A 51 8.82 -0.50 5.42
C LEU A 51 9.86 0.01 6.43
N ASP A 52 11.05 -0.58 6.47
CA ASP A 52 12.08 -0.20 7.44
C ASP A 52 12.48 1.29 7.30
N LYS A 53 12.41 1.84 6.09
CA LYS A 53 12.68 3.27 5.83
C LYS A 53 11.50 4.18 6.17
N TYR A 54 10.29 3.75 5.82
CA TYR A 54 9.12 4.63 5.76
C TYR A 54 8.03 4.30 6.79
N GLN A 55 8.22 3.33 7.69
CA GLN A 55 7.22 2.90 8.67
C GLN A 55 6.60 4.06 9.45
N GLN A 56 7.41 5.02 9.88
CA GLN A 56 7.00 6.24 10.60
C GLN A 56 6.01 7.14 9.83
N LEU A 57 5.93 6.99 8.50
CA LEU A 57 5.01 7.73 7.64
C LEU A 57 3.64 7.04 7.56
N LEU A 58 3.54 5.73 7.88
CA LEU A 58 2.30 4.97 7.91
C LEU A 58 1.46 5.28 9.16
N GLU A 59 0.98 6.52 9.26
CA GLU A 59 0.08 6.94 10.33
C GLU A 59 -1.21 7.51 9.79
N LYS A 60 -2.30 7.27 10.51
CA LYS A 60 -3.62 7.81 10.19
C LYS A 60 -3.56 9.35 10.16
N ASP A 61 -4.40 9.94 9.32
CA ASP A 61 -4.56 11.39 9.17
C ASP A 61 -3.32 12.11 8.60
N ARG A 62 -2.37 11.38 8.00
CA ARG A 62 -1.33 11.95 7.16
C ARG A 62 -1.73 11.91 5.68
N ILE A 63 -1.35 12.94 4.92
CA ILE A 63 -1.38 12.90 3.45
C ILE A 63 -0.05 12.31 2.98
N LEU A 64 -0.10 11.24 2.18
CA LEU A 64 1.08 10.61 1.61
C LEU A 64 1.05 10.72 0.09
N ILE A 65 2.24 10.86 -0.49
CA ILE A 65 2.50 10.65 -1.92
C ILE A 65 3.29 9.34 -2.03
N VAL A 66 2.79 8.42 -2.83
CA VAL A 66 3.38 7.09 -3.01
C VAL A 66 3.68 6.85 -4.48
N SER A 67 4.84 6.28 -4.78
CA SER A 67 5.21 5.86 -6.13
C SER A 67 5.56 4.39 -6.12
N GLY A 68 4.89 3.62 -6.98
CA GLY A 68 5.09 2.18 -7.05
C GLY A 68 4.47 1.55 -8.29
N GLN A 69 4.60 0.23 -8.38
CA GLN A 69 3.88 -0.56 -9.39
C GLN A 69 2.45 -0.79 -8.91
N VAL A 70 1.50 -0.73 -9.83
CA VAL A 70 0.09 -1.01 -9.57
C VAL A 70 -0.20 -2.42 -10.06
N SER A 71 -0.46 -3.32 -9.13
CA SER A 71 -1.01 -4.64 -9.38
C SER A 71 -2.44 -4.70 -8.88
N PHE A 72 -3.29 -5.41 -9.60
CA PHE A 72 -4.53 -5.90 -9.01
C PHE A 72 -4.17 -7.19 -8.28
N ASP A 73 -4.54 -7.27 -7.01
CA ASP A 73 -4.55 -8.54 -6.29
C ASP A 73 -5.99 -9.05 -6.35
N ASP A 74 -6.21 -10.23 -6.90
CA ASP A 74 -7.51 -10.91 -6.90
C ASP A 74 -7.80 -11.54 -5.52
N PHE A 75 -7.25 -10.96 -4.45
CA PHE A 75 -7.54 -11.33 -3.07
C PHE A 75 -8.92 -10.79 -2.65
N SER A 76 -9.94 -11.32 -3.33
CA SER A 76 -11.28 -11.42 -2.78
C SER A 76 -11.18 -12.11 -1.43
N GLY A 77 -11.50 -11.39 -0.36
CA GLY A 77 -11.36 -11.83 1.04
C GLY A 77 -12.20 -13.05 1.41
N GLY A 78 -11.80 -14.23 0.91
CA GLY A 78 -12.43 -15.52 1.18
C GLY A 78 -13.03 -16.16 -0.07
N LEU A 79 -12.29 -17.10 -0.66
CA LEU A 79 -12.86 -18.30 -1.28
C LEU A 79 -12.22 -19.51 -0.59
N LYS A 80 -12.80 -19.86 0.56
CA LYS A 80 -13.44 -21.16 0.69
C LYS A 80 -14.93 -20.95 0.44
#